data_AF-A0A0N1CA74-F1
#
_entry.id   AF-A0A0N1CA74-F1
#
_cell.length_a   1.000
_cell.length_b   1.000
_cell.length_c   1.000
_cell.angle_alpha   90.00
_cell.angle_beta   90.00
_cell.angle_gamma   90.00
#
_symmetry.space_group_name_H-M   'P 1'
#
loop_
_entity.id
_entity.type
_entity.pdbx_description
1 polymer ?
#
loop_
_entity_poly.entity_id
_entity_poly.type
_entity_poly.pdbx_seq_one_letter_code
_entity_poly.pdbx_strand_id
1 'polypeptide(L)'
;MMIYSEQRATLARMEAAHAETARHLAVIERQIAARAERMTTSSRVKTRQFGRASATWSRAGERDFQSNLAALRFARRGEIEALSRKLARQAGAIAAFRVRHRSSEPAGECVS
;
A
#
# COMPACT_ATOMS: atom_id res chain seq x y z
N MET A 1 -2.19 35.69 -10.88
CA MET A 1 -1.40 34.91 -9.88
C MET A 1 -2.24 33.97 -9.02
N MET A 2 -3.45 34.36 -8.56
CA MET A 2 -4.32 33.58 -7.65
C MET A 2 -4.80 32.21 -8.19
N ILE A 3 -5.13 32.13 -9.49
CA ILE A 3 -5.61 30.91 -10.13
C ILE A 3 -4.53 29.82 -10.18
N TYR A 4 -3.24 30.18 -10.22
CA TYR A 4 -2.13 29.23 -10.23
C TYR A 4 -1.87 28.63 -8.84
N SER A 5 -1.98 29.44 -7.78
CA SER A 5 -1.89 28.95 -6.39
C SER A 5 -3.02 27.99 -6.04
N GLU A 6 -4.24 28.25 -6.51
CA GLU A 6 -5.39 27.36 -6.28
C GLU A 6 -5.24 26.02 -7.01
N GLN A 7 -4.69 26.03 -8.23
CA GLN A 7 -4.37 24.81 -8.97
C GLN A 7 -3.32 23.97 -8.23
N ARG A 8 -2.24 24.61 -7.75
CA ARG A 8 -1.20 23.91 -6.96
C ARG A 8 -1.74 23.35 -5.65
N ALA A 9 -2.57 24.11 -4.94
CA ALA A 9 -3.21 23.64 -3.71
C ALA A 9 -4.14 22.46 -3.97
N THR A 10 -4.88 22.48 -5.08
CA THR A 10 -5.76 21.36 -5.48
C THR A 10 -4.95 20.11 -5.80
N LEU A 11 -3.89 20.24 -6.60
CA LEU A 11 -2.99 19.13 -6.93
C LEU A 11 -2.37 18.51 -5.67
N ALA A 12 -1.87 19.35 -4.75
CA ALA A 12 -1.28 18.90 -3.50
C ALA A 12 -2.28 18.08 -2.64
N ARG A 13 -3.56 18.48 -2.60
CA ARG A 13 -4.61 17.71 -1.90
C ARG A 13 -4.86 16.35 -2.56
N MET A 14 -4.88 16.29 -3.89
CA MET A 14 -5.06 15.03 -4.62
C MET A 14 -3.88 14.07 -4.36
N GLU A 15 -2.65 14.59 -4.39
CA GLU A 15 -1.43 13.82 -4.10
C GLU A 15 -1.41 13.32 -2.65
N ALA A 16 -1.82 14.16 -1.69
CA ALA A 16 -1.94 13.77 -0.29
C ALA A 16 -2.96 12.63 -0.10
N ALA A 17 -4.14 12.74 -0.72
CA ALA A 17 -5.18 11.70 -0.65
C ALA A 17 -4.74 10.38 -1.31
N HIS A 18 -3.93 10.45 -2.37
CA HIS A 18 -3.30 9.28 -2.98
C HIS A 18 -2.28 8.65 -2.05
N ALA A 19 -1.36 9.45 -1.47
CA ALA A 19 -0.35 8.98 -0.53
C ALA A 19 -0.96 8.37 0.74
N GLU A 20 -2.06 8.92 1.25
CA GLU A 20 -2.80 8.36 2.38
C GLU A 20 -3.40 6.99 2.04
N THR A 21 -4.03 6.85 0.87
CA THR A 21 -4.58 5.56 0.43
C THR A 21 -3.48 4.52 0.25
N ALA A 22 -2.32 4.91 -0.27
CA ALA A 22 -1.15 4.03 -0.42
C ALA A 22 -0.58 3.60 0.94
N ARG A 23 -0.47 4.53 1.89
CA ARG A 23 -0.06 4.22 3.27
C ARG A 23 -1.03 3.26 3.94
N HIS A 24 -2.34 3.46 3.77
CA HIS A 24 -3.34 2.56 4.32
C HIS A 24 -3.18 1.13 3.78
N LEU A 25 -3.01 0.98 2.47
CA LEU A 25 -2.74 -0.33 1.87
C LEU A 25 -1.46 -0.97 2.43
N ALA A 26 -0.37 -0.20 2.56
CA ALA A 26 0.88 -0.69 3.13
C ALA A 26 0.73 -1.15 4.59
N VAL A 27 -0.07 -0.43 5.39
CA VAL A 27 -0.36 -0.83 6.79
C VAL A 27 -1.11 -2.16 6.84
N ILE A 28 -2.09 -2.36 5.96
CA ILE A 28 -2.84 -3.62 5.87
C ILE A 28 -1.90 -4.79 5.55
N GLU A 29 -1.04 -4.62 4.56
CA GLU A 29 -0.10 -5.66 4.14
C GLU A 29 0.91 -6.00 5.26
N ARG A 30 1.40 -4.98 5.98
CA ARG A 30 2.27 -5.17 7.14
C ARG A 30 1.56 -5.90 8.28
N GLN A 31 0.29 -5.58 8.54
CA GLN A 31 -0.52 -6.26 9.56
C GLN A 31 -0.75 -7.73 9.22
N ILE A 32 -1.00 -8.04 7.95
CA ILE A 32 -1.16 -9.41 7.46
C ILE A 32 0.14 -10.20 7.68
N ALA A 33 1.28 -9.67 7.24
CA ALA A 33 2.58 -10.32 7.45
C ALA A 33 2.90 -10.55 8.93
N ALA A 34 2.76 -9.51 9.77
CA ALA A 34 3.02 -9.60 11.21
C ALA A 34 2.07 -10.57 11.93
N ARG A 35 0.85 -10.78 11.41
CA ARG A 35 -0.09 -11.77 11.96
C ARG A 35 0.27 -13.19 11.51
N ALA A 36 0.63 -13.39 10.25
CA ALA A 36 1.10 -14.67 9.73
C ALA A 36 2.35 -15.16 10.49
N GLU A 37 3.30 -14.26 10.77
CA GLU A 37 4.50 -14.55 11.55
C GLU A 37 4.15 -15.00 12.98
N ARG A 38 3.27 -14.26 13.68
CA ARG A 38 2.82 -14.62 15.03
C ARG A 38 2.14 -15.99 15.09
N MET A 39 1.30 -16.31 14.10
CA MET A 39 0.64 -17.61 14.01
C MET A 39 1.65 -18.74 13.84
N THR A 40 2.64 -18.54 12.97
CA THR A 40 3.71 -19.51 12.71
C THR A 40 4.59 -19.72 13.93
N THR A 41 4.99 -18.64 14.60
CA THR A 41 5.78 -18.70 15.84
C THR A 41 5.03 -19.40 16.95
N SER A 42 3.74 -19.12 17.14
CA SER A 42 2.92 -19.82 18.16
C SER A 42 2.80 -21.31 17.88
N SER A 43 2.57 -21.71 16.61
CA SER A 43 2.55 -23.12 16.19
C SER A 43 3.87 -23.83 16.49
N ARG A 44 5.00 -23.14 16.25
CA ARG A 44 6.34 -23.64 16.55
C ARG A 44 6.61 -23.80 18.04
N VAL A 45 6.22 -22.83 18.86
CA VAL A 45 6.37 -22.92 20.33
C VAL A 45 5.66 -24.16 20.86
N LYS A 46 4.42 -24.41 20.41
CA LYS A 46 3.68 -25.63 20.76
C LYS A 46 4.43 -26.88 20.29
N THR A 47 4.88 -26.92 19.05
CA THR A 47 5.61 -28.08 18.50
C THR A 47 6.90 -28.38 19.28
N ARG A 48 7.64 -27.37 19.74
CA ARG A 48 8.84 -27.55 20.59
C ARG A 48 8.48 -28.02 22.00
N GLN A 49 7.38 -27.54 22.57
CA GLN A 49 6.92 -27.99 23.88
C GLN A 49 6.52 -29.48 23.86
N PHE A 50 5.95 -29.95 22.76
CA PHE A 50 5.48 -31.33 22.60
C PHE A 50 6.45 -32.23 21.80
N GLY A 51 7.61 -31.74 21.35
CA GLY A 51 8.52 -32.48 20.48
C GLY A 51 9.95 -31.90 20.34
N ARG A 52 10.91 -32.76 19.99
CA ARG A 52 12.36 -32.47 19.95
C ARG A 52 12.79 -31.76 18.64
N ALA A 53 12.24 -30.59 18.33
CA ALA A 53 12.51 -29.89 17.06
C ALA A 53 13.53 -28.72 17.18
N SER A 54 14.57 -28.75 16.34
CA SER A 54 15.66 -27.76 16.26
C SER A 54 15.19 -26.35 15.84
N ALA A 55 15.95 -25.33 16.24
CA ALA A 55 15.50 -23.95 16.33
C ALA A 55 15.54 -23.13 15.02
N THR A 56 16.15 -23.65 13.95
CA THR A 56 16.33 -22.91 12.68
C THR A 56 15.01 -22.77 11.91
N TRP A 57 14.82 -21.69 11.15
CA TRP A 57 13.70 -21.53 10.22
C TRP A 57 13.66 -22.74 9.27
N SER A 58 12.67 -23.60 9.47
CA SER A 58 12.56 -24.91 8.83
C SER A 58 11.61 -24.79 7.65
N ARG A 59 11.77 -25.65 6.64
CA ARG A 59 10.85 -25.64 5.48
C ARG A 59 9.39 -25.83 5.86
N ALA A 60 9.10 -26.53 6.96
CA ALA A 60 7.75 -26.63 7.52
C ALA A 60 7.24 -25.28 8.04
N GLY A 61 8.08 -24.52 8.79
CA GLY A 61 7.72 -23.18 9.26
C GLY A 61 7.49 -22.18 8.13
N GLU A 62 8.30 -22.23 7.07
CA GLU A 62 8.06 -21.42 5.87
C GLU A 62 6.71 -21.74 5.22
N ARG A 63 6.37 -23.03 5.07
CA ARG A 63 5.08 -23.45 4.50
C ARG A 63 3.90 -22.95 5.35
N ASP A 64 3.98 -23.09 6.66
CA ASP A 64 2.96 -22.61 7.58
C ASP A 64 2.81 -21.08 7.51
N PHE A 65 3.92 -20.36 7.43
CA PHE A 65 3.92 -18.90 7.25
C PHE A 65 3.23 -18.49 5.94
N GLN A 66 3.61 -19.09 4.81
CA GLN A 66 3.02 -18.79 3.50
C GLN A 66 1.52 -19.14 3.46
N SER A 67 1.13 -20.26 4.09
CA SER A 67 -0.28 -20.65 4.21
C SER A 67 -1.09 -19.64 5.01
N ASN A 68 -0.57 -19.23 6.18
CA ASN A 68 -1.21 -18.20 7.01
C ASN A 68 -1.27 -16.85 6.28
N LEU A 69 -0.22 -16.47 5.56
CA LEU A 69 -0.18 -15.24 4.76
C LEU A 69 -1.24 -15.26 3.67
N ALA A 70 -1.36 -16.36 2.92
CA ALA A 70 -2.36 -16.52 1.88
C ALA A 70 -3.79 -16.46 2.44
N ALA A 71 -4.06 -17.15 3.56
CA ALA A 71 -5.36 -17.13 4.21
C ALA A 71 -5.76 -15.73 4.69
N LEU A 72 -4.83 -15.00 5.32
CA LEU A 72 -5.07 -13.64 5.81
C LEU A 72 -5.26 -12.64 4.67
N ARG A 73 -4.47 -12.75 3.58
CA ARG A 73 -4.67 -11.94 2.38
C ARG A 73 -6.01 -12.23 1.72
N PHE A 74 -6.40 -13.50 1.64
CA PHE A 74 -7.70 -13.88 1.09
C PHE A 74 -8.86 -13.28 1.91
N ALA A 75 -8.78 -13.35 3.24
CA ALA A 75 -9.79 -12.76 4.13
C ALA A 75 -9.93 -11.23 3.96
N ARG A 76 -8.84 -10.52 3.62
CA ARG A 76 -8.85 -9.06 3.37
C ARG A 76 -8.85 -8.68 1.89
N ARG A 77 -9.08 -9.64 0.98
CA ARG A 77 -8.96 -9.43 -0.47
C ARG A 77 -9.84 -8.31 -0.98
N GLY A 78 -11.10 -8.26 -0.54
CA GLY A 78 -12.05 -7.22 -0.99
C GLY A 78 -11.60 -5.80 -0.63
N GLU A 79 -11.03 -5.62 0.56
CA GLU A 79 -10.49 -4.34 1.02
C GLU A 79 -9.23 -3.94 0.26
N ILE A 80 -8.29 -4.87 0.07
CA ILE A 80 -7.06 -4.67 -0.71
C ILE A 80 -7.39 -4.28 -2.14
N GLU A 81 -8.33 -4.99 -2.78
CA GLU A 81 -8.75 -4.70 -4.15
C GLU A 81 -9.47 -3.35 -4.25
N ALA A 82 -10.31 -3.00 -3.27
CA ALA A 82 -10.98 -1.70 -3.23
C ALA A 82 -9.98 -0.54 -3.13
N LEU A 83 -8.98 -0.65 -2.25
CA LEU A 83 -7.91 0.35 -2.11
C LEU A 83 -7.03 0.43 -3.35
N SER A 84 -6.68 -0.72 -3.95
CA SER A 84 -5.91 -0.77 -5.20
C SER A 84 -6.64 -0.09 -6.35
N ARG A 85 -7.94 -0.34 -6.52
CA ARG A 85 -8.76 0.35 -7.52
C ARG A 85 -8.88 1.84 -7.24
N LYS A 86 -8.99 2.25 -5.97
CA LYS A 86 -9.02 3.65 -5.58
C LYS A 86 -7.72 4.37 -5.95
N LEU A 87 -6.56 3.74 -5.68
CA LEU A 87 -5.25 4.26 -6.08
C LEU A 87 -5.16 4.48 -7.60
N ALA A 88 -5.57 3.49 -8.39
CA ALA A 88 -5.57 3.61 -9.85
C ALA A 88 -6.42 4.81 -10.33
N ARG A 89 -7.62 5.01 -9.75
CA ARG A 89 -8.48 6.16 -10.07
C ARG A 89 -7.84 7.48 -9.65
N GLN A 90 -7.23 7.54 -8.46
CA GLN A 90 -6.55 8.74 -7.97
C GLN A 90 -5.35 9.10 -8.85
N ALA A 91 -4.54 8.11 -9.24
CA ALA A 91 -3.42 8.31 -10.17
C ALA A 91 -3.89 8.84 -11.53
N GLY A 92 -4.97 8.27 -12.07
CA GLY A 92 -5.60 8.76 -13.31
C GLY A 92 -6.10 10.21 -13.19
N ALA A 93 -6.77 10.54 -12.07
CA ALA A 93 -7.25 11.90 -11.81
C ALA A 93 -6.10 12.91 -11.69
N ILE A 94 -5.02 12.56 -10.98
CA ILE A 94 -3.82 13.40 -10.86
C ILE A 94 -3.16 13.61 -12.23
N ALA A 95 -3.03 12.56 -13.03
CA ALA A 95 -2.47 12.65 -14.38
C ALA A 95 -3.32 13.56 -15.27
N ALA A 96 -4.65 13.37 -15.29
CA ALA A 96 -5.57 14.20 -16.05
C ALA A 96 -5.54 15.68 -15.60
N PHE A 97 -5.47 15.93 -14.29
CA PHE A 97 -5.32 17.27 -13.74
C PHE A 97 -4.03 17.94 -14.24
N ARG A 98 -2.90 17.23 -14.14
CA ARG A 98 -1.61 17.75 -14.63
C ARG A 98 -1.63 18.06 -16.13
N VAL A 99 -2.25 17.21 -16.96
CA VAL A 99 -2.38 17.47 -18.40
C VAL A 99 -3.21 18.73 -18.66
N ARG A 100 -4.39 18.84 -18.02
CA ARG A 100 -5.29 19.99 -18.18
C ARG A 100 -4.64 21.31 -17.80
N HIS A 101 -3.84 21.31 -16.74
CA HIS A 101 -3.25 22.52 -16.17
C HIS A 101 -1.82 22.82 -16.66
N ARG A 102 -1.12 21.85 -17.26
CA ARG A 102 0.14 22.08 -18.00
C ARG A 102 -0.11 22.89 -19.28
N SER A 103 -1.24 22.69 -19.97
CA SER A 103 -1.63 23.50 -21.13
C SER A 103 -2.02 24.95 -20.78
N SER A 104 -2.10 25.29 -19.49
CA SER A 104 -2.51 26.60 -19.01
C SER A 104 -1.34 27.47 -18.55
N GLU A 105 -0.09 27.03 -18.77
CA GLU A 105 1.13 27.79 -18.56
C GLU A 105 1.22 28.86 -19.66
N PRO A 106 1.03 30.17 -19.36
CA PRO A 106 1.24 31.18 -20.38
C PRO A 106 2.74 31.21 -20.69
N ALA A 107 3.07 30.94 -21.95
CA ALA A 107 4.37 31.29 -22.50
C ALA A 107 4.54 32.82 -22.38
N GLY A 108 5.24 33.26 -21.35
CA GLY A 108 5.72 34.62 -21.13
C GLY A 108 6.72 34.52 -19.99
N GLU A 109 8.03 34.70 -20.21
CA GLU A 109 8.62 35.84 -20.90
C GLU A 109 9.91 35.40 -21.62
N CYS A 110 9.93 35.57 -22.94
CA CYS A 110 11.14 35.72 -23.73
C CYS A 110 11.19 37.18 -24.19
N VAL A 111 11.77 38.09 -23.40
CA VAL A 111 12.23 39.46 -23.74
C VAL A 111 13.12 39.88 -22.56
N SER A 112 14.37 40.35 -22.65
CA SER A 112 15.35 40.65 -23.70
C SER A 112 16.74 40.53 -23.07
#